data_AF-A0A7L5AE16-F1
#
_entry.id   AF-A0A7L5AE16-F1
#
_cell.length_a   1.000
_cell.length_b   1.000
_cell.length_c   1.000
_cell.angle_alpha   90.00
_cell.angle_beta   90.00
_cell.angle_gamma   90.00
#
_symmetry.space_group_name_H-M   'P 1'
#
loop_
_entity.id
_entity.type
_entity.pdbx_description
1 polymer ?
#
loop_
_entity_poly.entity_id
_entity_poly.type
_entity_poly.pdbx_seq_one_letter_code
_entity_poly.pdbx_strand_id
1 'polypeptide(L)'
;MSDHIDYCAIDLSETERLHENPAVRLLRSPPGAFTLTFLHRAFREHHAISIPESHLRARLENLLEEARALDPGSYPQTASDYLAIWCGDGQLLLKKLYRGQAEEPVFELQSGAERAMQSSTVTTGWHRTG
;
A
#
# COMPACT_ATOMS: atom_id res chain seq x y z
N MET A 1 -39.19 13.88 24.25
CA MET A 1 -38.03 13.25 24.91
C MET A 1 -37.08 12.85 23.81
N SER A 2 -36.14 13.73 23.49
CA SER A 2 -35.25 13.58 22.34
C SER A 2 -34.10 12.65 22.71
N ASP A 3 -33.92 11.58 21.95
CA ASP A 3 -32.73 10.72 22.00
C ASP A 3 -31.49 11.59 21.73
N HIS A 4 -30.72 11.84 22.79
CA HIS A 4 -29.41 12.45 22.67
C HIS A 4 -28.45 11.35 22.25
N ILE A 5 -28.21 11.22 20.96
CA ILE A 5 -27.12 10.39 20.45
C ILE A 5 -25.82 11.04 20.93
N ASP A 6 -25.18 10.43 21.93
CA ASP A 6 -23.86 10.80 22.42
C ASP A 6 -22.81 10.53 21.31
N TYR A 7 -22.53 11.56 20.50
CA TYR A 7 -21.52 11.53 19.44
C TYR A 7 -20.07 11.64 19.97
N CYS A 8 -19.83 11.73 21.28
CA CYS A 8 -18.63 12.41 21.80
C CYS A 8 -17.49 11.52 22.35
N ALA A 9 -17.43 10.23 22.04
CA ALA A 9 -16.21 9.48 22.29
C ALA A 9 -15.91 8.58 21.10
N ILE A 10 -15.45 9.18 19.99
CA ILE A 10 -14.55 8.43 19.12
C ILE A 10 -13.40 8.00 20.03
N ASP A 11 -13.35 6.71 20.34
CA ASP A 11 -12.29 6.14 21.15
C ASP A 11 -10.98 6.39 20.41
N LEU A 12 -10.15 7.27 20.95
CA LEU A 12 -8.86 7.62 20.36
C LEU A 12 -7.99 6.35 20.22
N SER A 13 -8.15 5.36 21.10
CA SER A 13 -7.43 4.09 21.00
C SER A 13 -7.95 3.20 19.84
N GLU A 14 -9.23 3.27 19.48
CA GLU A 14 -9.75 2.64 18.25
C GLU A 14 -9.20 3.33 17.01
N THR A 15 -9.08 4.67 17.02
CA THR A 15 -8.47 5.40 15.90
C THR A 15 -6.98 5.09 15.75
N GLU A 16 -6.24 4.94 16.86
CA GLU A 16 -4.84 4.52 16.84
C GLU A 16 -4.68 3.11 16.27
N ARG A 17 -5.52 2.16 16.68
CA ARG A 17 -5.53 0.80 16.12
C ARG A 17 -5.89 0.76 14.64
N LEU A 18 -6.79 1.62 14.19
CA LEU A 18 -7.09 1.77 12.76
C LEU A 18 -5.91 2.38 12.01
N HIS A 19 -5.16 3.31 12.60
CA HIS A 19 -3.93 3.84 12.01
C HIS A 19 -2.81 2.81 11.91
N GLU A 20 -2.76 1.83 12.80
CA GLU A 20 -1.85 0.69 12.71
C GLU A 20 -2.32 -0.37 11.70
N ASN A 21 -3.60 -0.34 11.32
CA ASN A 21 -4.14 -1.28 10.34
C ASN A 21 -3.48 -1.07 8.97
N PRO A 22 -2.84 -2.09 8.39
CA PRO A 22 -2.11 -1.94 7.15
C PRO A 22 -2.99 -1.58 5.94
N ALA A 23 -4.27 -1.96 5.93
CA ALA A 23 -5.20 -1.56 4.89
C ALA A 23 -5.48 -0.06 4.94
N VAL A 24 -5.64 0.48 6.15
CA VAL A 24 -5.82 1.92 6.37
C VAL A 24 -4.54 2.67 6.02
N ARG A 25 -3.36 2.15 6.40
CA ARG A 25 -2.06 2.76 6.05
C ARG A 25 -1.84 2.81 4.54
N LEU A 26 -2.15 1.74 3.84
CA LEU A 26 -2.07 1.64 2.38
C LEU A 26 -3.04 2.61 1.68
N LEU A 27 -4.26 2.78 2.20
CA LEU A 27 -5.24 3.75 1.70
C LEU A 27 -4.82 5.20 1.97
N ARG A 28 -4.10 5.44 3.07
CA ARG A 28 -3.54 6.75 3.43
C ARG A 28 -2.26 7.10 2.67
N SER A 29 -1.60 6.14 2.04
CA SER A 29 -0.46 6.41 1.15
C SER A 29 -0.90 7.36 0.04
N PRO A 30 -0.17 8.44 -0.26
CA PRO A 30 -0.36 9.18 -1.50
C PRO A 30 0.36 8.40 -2.61
N PRO A 31 -0.28 7.90 -3.68
CA PRO A 31 -1.70 7.81 -4.02
C PRO A 31 -2.21 6.36 -3.82
N GLY A 32 -3.06 6.12 -2.81
CA GLY A 32 -3.23 4.77 -2.24
C GLY A 32 -3.70 3.69 -3.22
N ALA A 33 -4.57 4.05 -4.16
CA ALA A 33 -5.01 3.13 -5.22
C ALA A 33 -3.88 2.78 -6.20
N PHE A 34 -3.08 3.76 -6.61
CA PHE A 34 -1.92 3.56 -7.49
C PHE A 34 -0.88 2.64 -6.84
N THR A 35 -0.54 2.93 -5.58
CA THR A 35 0.38 2.11 -4.78
C THR A 35 -0.11 0.67 -4.66
N LEU A 36 -1.40 0.49 -4.34
CA LEU A 36 -2.00 -0.82 -4.20
C LEU A 36 -2.00 -1.60 -5.52
N THR A 37 -2.42 -0.97 -6.63
CA THR A 37 -2.42 -1.59 -7.95
C THR A 37 -1.01 -1.98 -8.37
N PHE A 38 -0.03 -1.08 -8.22
CA PHE A 38 1.36 -1.36 -8.56
C PHE A 38 1.91 -2.56 -7.78
N LEU A 39 1.79 -2.53 -6.44
CA LEU A 39 2.34 -3.59 -5.60
C LEU A 39 1.63 -4.94 -5.83
N HIS A 40 0.31 -4.92 -6.07
CA HIS A 40 -0.43 -6.12 -6.43
C HIS A 40 0.12 -6.74 -7.73
N ARG A 41 0.26 -5.93 -8.80
CA ARG A 41 0.78 -6.43 -10.07
C ARG A 41 2.22 -6.93 -9.94
N ALA A 42 3.08 -6.13 -9.31
CA ALA A 42 4.50 -6.43 -9.19
C ALA A 42 4.77 -7.79 -8.50
N PHE A 43 4.04 -8.10 -7.42
CA PHE A 43 4.26 -9.30 -6.61
C PHE A 43 3.30 -10.46 -6.96
N ARG A 44 2.02 -10.20 -7.27
CA ARG A 44 1.01 -11.27 -7.41
C ARG A 44 0.90 -11.84 -8.81
N GLU A 45 1.10 -11.05 -9.88
CA GLU A 45 1.04 -11.56 -11.26
C GLU A 45 2.12 -12.62 -11.54
N HIS A 46 3.25 -12.55 -10.82
CA HIS A 46 4.36 -13.48 -10.97
C HIS A 46 4.59 -14.39 -9.77
N HIS A 47 3.69 -14.40 -8.77
CA HIS A 47 3.90 -15.10 -7.49
C HIS A 47 5.28 -14.82 -6.86
N ALA A 48 5.79 -13.60 -7.03
CA ALA A 48 7.12 -13.23 -6.58
C ALA A 48 7.12 -13.00 -5.07
N ILE A 49 8.00 -13.69 -4.35
CA ILE A 49 8.21 -13.49 -2.91
C ILE A 49 9.08 -12.23 -2.68
N SER A 50 10.10 -12.06 -3.52
CA SER A 50 11.04 -10.94 -3.47
C SER A 50 11.39 -10.47 -4.88
N ILE A 51 11.60 -9.17 -5.06
CA ILE A 51 11.95 -8.57 -6.36
C ILE A 51 13.24 -7.75 -6.21
N PRO A 52 14.25 -7.90 -7.10
CA PRO A 52 15.45 -7.06 -7.07
C PRO A 52 15.11 -5.57 -7.21
N GLU A 53 15.89 -4.70 -6.55
CA GLU A 53 15.68 -3.24 -6.53
C GLU A 53 15.59 -2.66 -7.95
N SER A 54 16.55 -3.00 -8.81
CA SER A 54 16.62 -2.53 -10.20
C SER A 54 15.34 -2.86 -10.97
N HIS A 55 14.83 -4.08 -10.81
CA HIS A 55 13.65 -4.55 -11.49
C HIS A 55 12.37 -3.90 -10.96
N LEU A 56 12.23 -3.78 -9.64
CA LEU A 56 11.06 -3.14 -9.04
C LEU A 56 11.01 -1.64 -9.39
N ARG A 57 12.17 -0.97 -9.35
CA ARG A 57 12.31 0.44 -9.72
C ARG A 57 11.96 0.67 -11.19
N ALA A 58 12.48 -0.15 -12.11
CA ALA A 58 12.18 -0.02 -13.54
C ALA A 58 10.69 -0.21 -13.84
N ARG A 59 10.02 -1.18 -13.19
CA ARG A 59 8.56 -1.36 -13.33
C ARG A 59 7.79 -0.14 -12.85
N LEU A 60 8.22 0.47 -11.75
CA LEU A 60 7.58 1.66 -11.19
C LEU A 60 7.81 2.90 -12.07
N GLU A 61 9.03 3.07 -12.60
CA GLU A 61 9.37 4.11 -13.57
C GLU A 61 8.43 4.09 -14.78
N ASN A 62 8.26 2.92 -15.42
CA ASN A 62 7.35 2.78 -16.55
C ASN A 62 5.90 3.16 -16.20
N LEU A 63 5.40 2.71 -15.04
CA LEU A 63 4.03 3.03 -14.63
C LEU A 63 3.85 4.53 -14.32
N LEU A 64 4.86 5.16 -13.72
CA LEU A 64 4.85 6.62 -13.48
C LEU A 64 4.86 7.40 -14.79
N GLU A 65 5.62 6.95 -15.78
CA GLU A 65 5.63 7.55 -17.13
C GLU A 65 4.27 7.42 -17.81
N GLU A 66 3.65 6.24 -17.78
CA GLU A 66 2.29 6.02 -18.30
C GLU A 66 1.26 6.93 -17.63
N ALA A 67 1.31 7.05 -16.30
CA ALA A 67 0.41 7.92 -15.55
C ALA A 67 0.60 9.40 -15.90
N ARG A 68 1.85 9.86 -16.00
CA ARG A 68 2.19 11.23 -16.37
C ARG A 68 1.82 11.57 -17.81
N ALA A 69 1.81 10.58 -18.70
CA ALA A 69 1.35 10.75 -20.08
C ALA A 69 -0.17 11.00 -20.13
N LEU A 70 -0.94 10.40 -19.22
CA LEU A 70 -2.39 10.61 -19.11
C LEU A 70 -2.74 11.89 -18.34
N ASP A 71 -2.00 12.19 -17.28
CA ASP A 71 -2.19 13.37 -16.43
C ASP A 71 -0.84 14.06 -16.16
N PRO A 72 -0.46 15.05 -16.98
CA PRO A 72 0.82 15.74 -16.83
C PRO A 72 0.98 16.40 -15.46
N GLY A 73 2.08 16.07 -14.77
CA GLY A 73 2.37 16.58 -13.42
C GLY A 73 1.83 15.68 -12.29
N SER A 74 1.11 14.60 -12.61
CA SER A 74 0.79 13.55 -11.64
C SER A 74 2.06 12.84 -11.15
N TYR A 75 2.01 12.37 -9.91
CA TYR A 75 3.07 11.59 -9.27
C TYR A 75 4.47 12.20 -9.44
N PRO A 76 4.76 13.36 -8.81
CA PRO A 76 5.95 14.16 -9.11
C PRO A 76 7.27 13.53 -8.60
N GLN A 77 7.20 12.50 -7.76
CA GLN A 77 8.38 11.87 -7.16
C GLN A 77 8.99 10.80 -8.06
N THR A 78 10.26 10.48 -7.86
CA THR A 78 10.91 9.38 -8.60
C THR A 78 10.47 8.01 -8.07
N ALA A 79 10.69 6.95 -8.85
CA ALA A 79 10.42 5.59 -8.37
C ALA A 79 11.23 5.27 -7.10
N SER A 80 12.49 5.69 -7.03
CA SER A 80 13.34 5.52 -5.85
C SER A 80 12.75 6.22 -4.61
N ASP A 81 12.20 7.42 -4.76
CA ASP A 81 11.57 8.15 -3.65
C ASP A 81 10.33 7.40 -3.13
N TYR A 82 9.49 6.91 -4.05
CA TYR A 82 8.32 6.11 -3.69
C TYR A 82 8.73 4.81 -2.96
N LEU A 83 9.73 4.08 -3.45
CA LEU A 83 10.23 2.89 -2.78
C LEU A 83 10.79 3.19 -1.39
N ALA A 84 11.50 4.31 -1.22
CA ALA A 84 12.00 4.75 0.07
C ALA A 84 10.85 5.07 1.05
N ILE A 85 9.82 5.80 0.58
CA ILE A 85 8.62 6.11 1.38
C ILE A 85 7.89 4.83 1.79
N TRP A 86 7.77 3.86 0.89
CA TRP A 86 7.10 2.58 1.15
C TRP A 86 7.88 1.68 2.10
N CYS A 87 9.20 1.85 2.20
CA CYS A 87 10.05 1.24 3.23
C CYS A 87 10.04 1.99 4.57
N GLY A 88 9.70 3.27 4.57
CA GLY A 88 9.71 4.10 5.77
C GLY A 88 8.68 3.69 6.81
N ASP A 89 8.96 4.01 8.07
CA ASP A 89 8.15 3.65 9.24
C ASP A 89 6.68 4.11 9.15
N GLY A 90 6.42 5.18 8.41
CA GLY A 90 5.08 5.67 8.17
C GLY A 90 4.18 4.70 7.39
N GLN A 91 4.72 4.01 6.38
CA GLN A 91 3.92 3.14 5.50
C GLN A 91 4.22 1.65 5.66
N LEU A 92 5.47 1.25 5.95
CA LEU A 92 5.93 -0.14 6.10
C LEU A 92 5.23 -1.11 5.14
N LEU A 93 5.19 -0.76 3.85
CA LEU A 93 4.59 -1.58 2.80
C LEU A 93 5.61 -2.56 2.24
N LEU A 94 6.86 -2.12 2.14
CA LEU A 94 7.96 -2.88 1.62
C LEU A 94 9.08 -3.00 2.65
N LYS A 95 9.85 -4.08 2.56
CA LYS A 95 11.11 -4.25 3.28
C LYS A 95 12.23 -4.47 2.29
N LYS A 96 13.26 -3.63 2.38
CA LYS A 96 14.51 -3.78 1.63
C LYS A 96 15.44 -4.74 2.38
N LEU A 97 15.93 -5.77 1.69
CA LEU A 97 16.76 -6.83 2.26
C LEU A 97 18.06 -6.98 1.47
N TYR A 98 19.18 -6.94 2.17
CA TYR A 98 20.50 -7.20 1.60
C TYR A 98 20.85 -8.68 1.82
N ARG A 99 20.79 -9.49 0.76
CA ARG A 99 21.06 -10.92 0.83
C ARG A 99 22.53 -11.22 0.54
N GLY A 100 23.39 -11.21 1.56
CA GLY A 100 24.77 -11.74 1.47
C GLY A 100 25.51 -11.39 0.18
N GLN A 101 25.80 -12.42 -0.65
CA GLN A 101 26.54 -12.30 -1.92
C GLN A 101 25.74 -11.70 -3.09
N ALA A 102 24.49 -11.27 -2.88
CA ALA A 102 23.69 -10.65 -3.93
C ALA A 102 24.26 -9.29 -4.33
N GLU A 103 24.32 -9.03 -5.64
CA GLU A 103 24.84 -7.78 -6.22
C GLU A 103 23.95 -6.58 -5.91
N GLU A 104 22.67 -6.82 -5.64
CA GLU A 104 21.71 -5.80 -5.26
C GLU A 104 20.72 -6.31 -4.20
N PRO A 105 20.14 -5.40 -3.40
CA PRO A 105 19.11 -5.74 -2.45
C PRO A 105 17.81 -6.15 -3.15
N VAL A 106 17.00 -6.91 -2.44
CA VAL A 106 15.66 -7.30 -2.86
C VAL A 106 14.62 -6.64 -1.99
N PHE A 107 13.45 -6.39 -2.56
CA PHE A 107 12.28 -5.90 -1.86
C PHE A 107 11.29 -7.04 -1.64
N GLU A 108 10.75 -7.12 -0.44
CA GLU A 108 9.67 -8.03 -0.07
C GLU A 108 8.46 -7.23 0.42
N LEU A 109 7.25 -7.72 0.18
CA LEU A 109 6.05 -7.15 0.78
C LEU A 109 6.06 -7.38 2.28
N GLN A 110 5.67 -6.36 3.04
CA GLN A 110 5.38 -6.54 4.45
C GLN A 110 4.06 -7.27 4.62
N SER A 111 4.01 -8.20 5.59
CA SER A 111 2.82 -9.04 5.84
C SER A 111 1.58 -8.20 6.17
N GLY A 112 1.74 -6.99 6.69
CA GLY A 112 0.65 -6.03 6.80
C GLY A 112 0.07 -5.66 5.42
N ALA A 113 0.91 -5.23 4.48
CA ALA A 113 0.50 -4.86 3.12
C ALA A 113 -0.11 -6.04 2.36
N GLU A 114 0.44 -7.26 2.53
CA GLU A 114 -0.15 -8.47 1.94
C GLU A 114 -1.59 -8.70 2.39
N ARG A 115 -1.89 -8.51 3.69
CA ARG A 115 -3.24 -8.66 4.24
C ARG A 115 -4.21 -7.60 3.72
N ALA A 116 -3.74 -6.36 3.56
CA ALA A 116 -4.53 -5.29 2.97
C ALA A 116 -5.00 -5.66 1.55
N MET A 117 -4.09 -6.18 0.72
CA MET A 117 -4.40 -6.64 -0.64
C MET A 117 -5.45 -7.75 -0.66
N GLN A 118 -5.40 -8.67 0.31
CA GLN A 118 -6.34 -9.80 0.41
C GLN A 118 -7.74 -9.38 0.88
N SER A 119 -7.84 -8.35 1.74
CA SER A 119 -9.12 -7.88 2.28
C SER A 119 -10.05 -7.22 1.25
N SER A 120 -9.53 -6.81 0.09
CA SER A 120 -10.31 -6.22 -1.01
C SER A 120 -11.39 -7.17 -1.58
N THR A 121 -11.34 -8.46 -1.24
CA THR A 121 -12.20 -9.50 -1.83
C THR A 121 -13.46 -9.85 -1.02
N VAL A 122 -13.69 -9.23 0.13
CA VAL A 122 -14.93 -9.41 0.91
C VAL A 122 -15.31 -8.03 1.44
N THR A 123 -16.30 -7.35 0.88
CA THR A 123 -17.67 -7.37 1.45
C THR A 123 -18.66 -6.83 0.41
N THR A 124 -19.21 -7.70 -0.44
CA THR A 124 -20.56 -7.47 -0.99
C THR A 124 -21.48 -8.46 -0.29
N GLY A 125 -21.72 -8.19 0.98
CA GLY A 125 -22.54 -9.00 1.88
C GLY A 125 -23.44 -8.11 2.72
N TRP A 126 -24.04 -7.09 2.11
CA TRP A 126 -25.16 -6.36 2.71
C TRP A 126 -26.36 -6.41 1.77
N HIS A 127 -27.15 -7.46 1.92
CA HIS A 127 -28.59 -7.50 1.70
C HIS A 127 -29.10 -8.71 2.49
N ARG A 128 -30.13 -8.69 3.30
CA ARG A 128 -31.03 -7.70 3.91
C ARG A 128 -31.83 -8.55 4.91
N THR A 129 -32.08 -8.03 6.09
CA THR A 129 -33.01 -8.60 7.08
C THR A 129 -34.38 -8.90 6.45
N GLY A 130 -34.92 -10.06 6.79
CA GLY A 130 -36.29 -10.49 6.49
C GLY A 130 -36.55 -11.81 7.19
#